data_AF-A0A4Y2WSA3-F1
#
_entry.id   AF-A0A4Y2WSA3-F1
#
_cell.length_a   1.000
_cell.length_b   1.000
_cell.length_c   1.000
_cell.angle_alpha   90.00
_cell.angle_beta   90.00
_cell.angle_gamma   90.00
#
_symmetry.space_group_name_H-M   'P 1'
#
loop_
_entity.id
_entity.type
_entity.pdbx_description
1 polymer ?
#
loop_
_entity_poly.entity_id
_entity_poly.type
_entity_poly.pdbx_seq_one_letter_code
_entity_poly.pdbx_strand_id
1 'polypeptide(L)'
;MANMVNSQAETNVSEHDCGMMTEICNFCQALYWRNELNSSNKYTKCCHDGKVRLPNLAETPYLLKELLTNNSLEARNYQQHIREYIVALSFTSMGAEVKSPPFNGPYCF
;
A
#
# COMPACT_ATOMS: atom_id res chain seq x y z
N MET A 1 2.10 -2.00 -44.08
CA MET A 1 1.07 -2.95 -43.61
C MET A 1 0.45 -2.36 -42.36
N ALA A 2 -0.81 -1.95 -42.44
CA ALA A 2 -1.51 -1.32 -41.33
C ALA A 2 -1.85 -2.38 -40.27
N ASN A 3 -1.34 -2.22 -39.05
CA ASN A 3 -1.78 -3.02 -37.92
C ASN A 3 -3.14 -2.48 -37.48
N MET A 4 -4.21 -3.17 -37.89
CA MET A 4 -5.53 -3.00 -37.30
C MET A 4 -5.45 -3.46 -35.85
N VAL A 5 -5.34 -2.51 -34.93
CA VAL A 5 -5.65 -2.76 -33.52
C VAL A 5 -7.13 -3.10 -33.49
N ASN A 6 -7.41 -4.37 -33.24
CA ASN A 6 -8.75 -4.92 -33.07
C ASN A 6 -9.47 -4.08 -32.00
N SER A 7 -10.41 -3.25 -32.44
CA SER A 7 -11.22 -2.40 -31.56
C SER A 7 -12.08 -3.31 -30.69
N GLN A 8 -11.59 -3.63 -29.50
CA GLN A 8 -12.43 -4.20 -28.46
C GLN A 8 -13.50 -3.16 -28.14
N ALA A 9 -14.76 -3.48 -28.43
CA ALA A 9 -15.87 -2.66 -28.01
C ALA A 9 -15.86 -2.60 -26.48
N GLU A 10 -15.49 -1.45 -25.92
CA GLU A 10 -15.54 -1.22 -24.49
C GLU A 10 -17.00 -1.29 -24.05
N THR A 11 -17.39 -2.42 -23.47
CA THR A 11 -18.70 -2.56 -22.85
C THR A 11 -18.71 -1.67 -21.63
N ASN A 12 -19.52 -0.61 -21.67
CA ASN A 12 -19.73 0.25 -20.51
C ASN A 12 -20.49 -0.56 -19.45
N VAL A 13 -19.77 -1.04 -18.43
CA VAL A 13 -20.34 -1.75 -17.28
C VAL A 13 -20.71 -0.71 -16.23
N SER A 14 -21.92 -0.81 -15.68
CA SER A 14 -22.34 0.05 -14.58
C SER A 14 -21.44 -0.11 -13.37
N GLU A 15 -21.08 1.01 -12.73
CA GLU A 15 -20.30 1.01 -11.49
C GLU A 15 -21.01 0.19 -10.40
N HIS A 16 -20.25 -0.67 -9.72
CA HIS A 16 -20.74 -1.42 -8.58
C HIS A 16 -20.48 -0.64 -7.30
N ASP A 17 -21.53 -0.11 -6.68
CA ASP A 17 -21.46 0.57 -5.39
C ASP A 17 -21.77 -0.40 -4.24
N CYS A 18 -20.80 -0.59 -3.34
CA CYS A 18 -20.93 -1.40 -2.12
C CYS A 18 -21.46 -0.59 -0.92
N GLY A 19 -21.67 0.71 -1.06
CA GLY A 19 -22.04 1.63 0.01
C GLY A 19 -20.89 1.95 0.97
N MET A 20 -21.24 2.48 2.15
CA MET A 20 -20.27 2.80 3.19
C MET A 20 -19.76 1.56 3.93
N MET A 21 -18.49 1.61 4.33
CA MET A 21 -17.84 0.56 5.11
C MET A 21 -18.07 0.80 6.61
N THR A 22 -19.23 0.39 7.12
CA THR A 22 -19.67 0.68 8.51
C THR A 22 -19.64 -0.52 9.44
N GLU A 23 -19.52 -1.73 8.90
CA GLU A 23 -19.58 -2.95 9.67
C GLU A 23 -18.22 -3.23 10.32
N ILE A 24 -18.18 -3.71 11.55
CA ILE A 24 -16.93 -3.84 12.32
C ILE A 24 -16.66 -5.32 12.60
N CYS A 25 -15.45 -5.78 12.33
CA CYS A 25 -15.01 -7.10 12.73
C CYS A 25 -14.85 -7.19 14.26
N ASN A 26 -15.53 -8.17 14.87
CA ASN A 26 -15.51 -8.40 16.32
C ASN A 26 -14.11 -8.70 16.90
N PHE A 27 -13.17 -9.17 16.08
CA PHE A 27 -11.84 -9.57 16.55
C PHE A 27 -10.76 -8.49 16.39
N CYS A 28 -10.69 -7.86 15.22
CA CYS A 28 -9.61 -6.94 14.87
C CYS A 28 -10.06 -5.50 14.62
N GLN A 29 -11.35 -5.20 14.78
CA GLN A 29 -11.93 -3.86 14.55
C GLN A 29 -11.78 -3.34 13.11
N ALA A 30 -11.40 -4.20 12.16
CA ALA A 30 -11.39 -3.85 10.75
C ALA A 30 -12.81 -3.54 10.26
N LEU A 31 -12.92 -2.53 9.41
CA LEU A 31 -14.16 -2.11 8.78
C LEU A 31 -14.50 -3.03 7.59
N TYR A 32 -15.79 -3.24 7.37
CA TYR A 32 -16.37 -4.12 6.34
C TYR A 32 -17.54 -3.45 5.62
N TRP A 33 -17.74 -3.85 4.37
CA TRP A 33 -19.03 -3.64 3.70
C TRP A 33 -20.00 -4.75 4.11
N ARG A 34 -21.29 -4.41 4.22
CA ARG A 34 -22.34 -5.37 4.57
C ARG A 34 -22.40 -6.57 3.63
N ASN A 35 -22.10 -6.36 2.34
CA ASN A 35 -22.13 -7.40 1.31
C ASN A 35 -20.96 -8.40 1.41
N GLU A 36 -19.98 -8.16 2.27
CA GLU A 36 -18.85 -9.07 2.49
C GLU A 36 -19.10 -10.12 3.58
N LEU A 37 -20.29 -10.10 4.19
CA LEU A 37 -20.70 -11.08 5.16
C LEU A 37 -20.76 -12.47 4.50
N ASN A 38 -20.08 -13.45 5.09
CA ASN A 38 -20.09 -14.80 4.55
C ASN A 38 -21.42 -15.53 4.88
N SER A 39 -21.62 -16.72 4.31
CA SER A 39 -22.81 -17.55 4.56
C SER A 39 -23.00 -17.97 6.03
N SER A 40 -21.95 -17.85 6.85
CA SER A 40 -21.99 -18.09 8.29
C SER A 40 -22.21 -16.82 9.12
N ASN A 41 -22.63 -15.72 8.48
CA ASN A 41 -22.83 -14.41 9.09
C ASN A 41 -21.59 -13.86 9.83
N LYS A 42 -20.39 -14.08 9.26
CA LYS A 42 -19.11 -13.65 9.83
C LYS A 42 -18.24 -12.90 8.83
N TYR A 43 -17.42 -11.98 9.35
CA TYR A 43 -16.38 -11.29 8.62
C TYR A 43 -15.02 -11.96 8.84
N THR A 44 -14.53 -12.70 7.85
CA THR A 44 -13.33 -13.54 8.01
C THR A 44 -12.12 -13.09 7.19
N LYS A 45 -12.27 -12.16 6.24
CA LYS A 45 -11.17 -11.76 5.33
C LYS A 45 -10.02 -10.99 6.02
N CYS A 46 -10.25 -10.36 7.17
CA CYS A 46 -9.33 -9.44 7.83
C CYS A 46 -8.35 -10.17 8.77
N CYS A 47 -8.88 -11.04 9.63
CA CYS A 47 -8.16 -11.71 10.70
C CYS A 47 -8.37 -13.23 10.69
N HIS A 48 -9.04 -13.76 9.66
CA HIS A 48 -9.35 -15.17 9.53
C HIS A 48 -10.09 -15.74 10.76
N ASP A 49 -11.19 -15.10 11.15
CA ASP A 49 -12.00 -15.46 12.35
C ASP A 49 -11.16 -15.42 13.65
N GLY A 50 -10.30 -14.39 13.77
CA GLY A 50 -9.45 -14.17 14.94
C GLY A 50 -8.16 -14.99 14.98
N LYS A 51 -7.88 -15.83 13.97
CA LYS A 51 -6.64 -16.63 13.89
C LYS A 51 -5.40 -15.81 13.60
N VAL A 52 -5.55 -14.67 12.93
CA VAL A 52 -4.47 -13.73 12.60
C VAL A 52 -4.61 -12.49 13.46
N ARG A 53 -3.59 -12.21 14.27
CA ARG A 53 -3.46 -10.96 15.04
C ARG A 53 -2.39 -10.10 14.38
N LEU A 54 -2.81 -9.04 13.70
CA LEU A 54 -1.88 -8.06 13.14
C LEU A 54 -1.26 -7.24 14.28
N PRO A 55 0.05 -6.93 14.22
CA PRO A 55 0.65 -5.98 15.13
C PRO A 55 0.05 -4.59 14.89
N ASN A 56 0.06 -3.75 15.93
CA ASN A 56 -0.33 -2.35 15.77
C ASN A 56 0.64 -1.67 14.79
N LEU A 57 0.10 -0.76 13.97
CA LEU A 57 0.93 0.07 13.12
C LEU A 57 1.87 0.91 13.99
N ALA A 58 3.14 0.97 13.61
CA ALA A 58 4.08 1.89 14.23
C ALA A 58 3.61 3.33 14.00
N GLU A 59 3.82 4.19 14.99
CA GLU A 59 3.53 5.62 14.80
C GLU A 59 4.41 6.19 13.68
N THR A 60 3.78 7.00 12.83
CA THR A 60 4.50 7.71 11.79
C THR A 60 5.58 8.61 12.42
N PRO A 61 6.83 8.56 11.93
CA PRO A 61 7.89 9.44 12.40
C PRO A 61 7.46 10.91 12.41
N TYR A 62 7.84 11.65 13.46
CA TYR A 62 7.38 13.03 13.69
C TYR A 62 7.57 13.94 12.47
N LEU A 63 8.75 13.91 11.86
CA LEU A 63 9.06 14.70 10.67
C LEU A 63 8.10 14.40 9.50
N LEU A 64 7.83 13.12 9.24
CA LEU A 64 6.92 12.72 8.17
C LEU A 64 5.49 13.18 8.48
N LYS A 65 5.07 13.12 9.74
CA LYS A 65 3.77 13.62 10.17
C LYS A 65 3.65 15.13 9.95
N GLU A 66 4.67 15.91 10.31
CA GLU A 66 4.69 17.36 10.04
C GLU A 66 4.64 17.66 8.55
N LEU A 67 5.49 17.01 7.74
CA LEU A 67 5.53 17.25 6.31
C LEU A 67 4.22 16.88 5.60
N LEU A 68 3.50 15.86 6.08
CA LEU A 68 2.26 15.40 5.46
C LEU A 68 1.00 16.15 5.92
N THR A 69 1.01 16.80 7.09
CA THR A 69 -0.20 17.39 7.69
C THR A 69 -0.12 18.90 7.91
N ASN A 70 1.08 19.46 8.03
CA ASN A 70 1.26 20.88 8.30
C ASN A 70 1.06 21.73 7.03
N ASN A 71 0.91 23.05 7.23
CA ASN A 71 0.71 24.07 6.20
C ASN A 71 1.93 24.99 6.03
N SER A 72 3.08 24.65 6.62
CA SER A 72 4.33 25.37 6.39
C SER A 72 4.75 25.30 4.91
N LEU A 73 5.64 26.20 4.50
CA LEU A 73 6.16 26.23 3.13
C LEU A 73 6.82 24.91 2.75
N GLU A 74 7.58 24.34 3.68
CA GLU A 74 8.31 23.09 3.54
C GLU A 74 7.34 21.91 3.40
N ALA A 75 6.28 21.87 4.21
CA ALA A 75 5.28 20.81 4.16
C ALA A 75 4.51 20.83 2.83
N ARG A 76 4.12 22.01 2.34
CA ARG A 76 3.46 22.16 1.03
C ARG A 76 4.36 21.72 -0.12
N ASN A 77 5.62 22.15 -0.11
CA ASN A 77 6.61 21.70 -1.09
C ASN A 77 6.74 20.17 -1.07
N TYR A 78 6.91 19.58 0.12
CA TYR A 78 6.98 18.13 0.26
C TYR A 78 5.72 17.42 -0.26
N GLN A 79 4.53 17.88 0.09
CA GLN A 79 3.26 17.28 -0.36
C GLN A 79 3.09 17.36 -1.88
N GLN A 80 3.46 18.47 -2.50
CA GLN A 80 3.41 18.66 -3.95
C GLN A 80 4.39 17.75 -4.69
N HIS A 81 5.59 17.55 -4.13
CA HIS A 81 6.70 16.84 -4.77
C HIS A 81 7.00 15.47 -4.13
N ILE A 82 6.07 14.88 -3.37
CA ILE A 82 6.32 13.67 -2.56
C ILE A 82 6.86 12.50 -3.40
N ARG A 83 6.41 12.37 -4.64
CA ARG A 83 6.87 11.32 -5.57
C ARG A 83 8.34 11.49 -5.92
N GLU A 84 8.79 12.73 -6.14
CA GLU A 84 10.18 13.03 -6.46
C GLU A 84 11.10 12.70 -5.28
N TYR A 85 10.69 13.03 -4.06
CA TYR A 85 11.40 12.65 -2.84
C TYR A 85 11.48 11.13 -2.66
N ILE A 86 10.38 10.40 -2.86
CA ILE A 86 10.36 8.92 -2.75
C ILE A 86 11.28 8.30 -3.80
N VAL A 87 11.27 8.81 -5.03
CA VAL A 87 12.13 8.33 -6.12
C VAL A 87 13.60 8.64 -5.82
N ALA A 88 13.93 9.84 -5.37
CA ALA A 88 15.30 10.19 -4.98
C ALA A 88 15.81 9.28 -3.84
N LEU A 89 14.96 8.95 -2.87
CA LEU A 89 15.32 8.07 -1.76
C LEU A 89 15.38 6.59 -2.16
N SER A 90 14.58 6.13 -3.13
CA SER A 90 14.67 4.74 -3.61
C SER A 90 16.01 4.50 -4.33
N PHE A 91 16.52 5.50 -5.05
CA PHE A 91 17.82 5.44 -5.71
C PHE A 91 19.02 5.43 -4.74
N THR A 92 18.85 5.85 -3.48
CA THR A 92 19.94 5.77 -2.48
C THR A 92 19.98 4.43 -1.74
N SER A 93 18.97 3.56 -1.91
CA SER A 93 18.96 2.21 -1.33
C SER A 93 19.72 1.18 -2.18
N MET A 94 20.98 1.46 -2.53
CA MET A 94 21.90 0.35 -2.83
C MET A 94 22.23 -0.33 -1.51
N GLY A 95 21.35 -1.25 -1.09
CA GLY A 95 21.56 -2.17 0.02
C GLY A 95 22.62 -3.19 -0.35
N ALA A 96 23.87 -2.74 -0.53
CA ALA A 96 25.00 -3.63 -0.62
C ALA A 96 25.31 -4.13 0.79
N GLU A 97 24.69 -5.23 1.19
CA GLU A 97 25.20 -6.03 2.31
C GLU A 97 26.49 -6.70 1.81
N VAL A 98 27.61 -5.99 1.95
CA VAL A 98 28.94 -6.49 1.57
C VAL A 98 29.30 -7.62 2.54
N LYS A 99 28.88 -8.84 2.23
CA LYS A 99 29.49 -10.03 2.83
C LYS A 99 30.84 -10.23 2.15
N SER A 100 31.91 -10.34 2.94
CA SER A 100 33.19 -10.79 2.42
C SER A 100 32.99 -12.16 1.76
N PRO A 101 33.44 -12.37 0.50
CA PRO A 101 33.47 -13.71 -0.04
C PRO A 101 34.31 -14.58 0.91
N PRO A 102 33.91 -15.83 1.15
CA PRO A 102 34.63 -16.72 2.07
C PRO A 102 36.05 -17.06 1.61
N PHE A 103 36.50 -16.56 0.46
CA PHE A 103 37.81 -16.80 -0.14
C PHE A 103 38.35 -15.55 -0.86
N ASN A 104 39.67 -15.51 -1.07
CA ASN A 104 40.44 -14.43 -1.70
C ASN A 104 40.17 -14.28 -3.23
N GLY A 105 38.91 -14.23 -3.65
CA GLY A 105 38.50 -13.94 -5.02
C GLY A 105 38.07 -12.47 -5.17
N PRO A 106 38.26 -11.87 -6.35
CA PRO A 106 37.83 -10.50 -6.60
C PRO A 106 36.30 -10.38 -6.52
N TYR A 107 35.82 -9.23 -6.04
CA TYR A 107 34.39 -8.91 -5.99
C TYR A 107 33.80 -8.81 -7.41
N CYS A 108 32.65 -9.41 -7.64
CA CYS A 108 31.80 -9.16 -8.81
C CYS A 108 30.49 -8.54 -8.33
N PHE A 109 30.17 -7.36 -8.89
CA PHE A 109 28.87 -6.71 -8.77
C PHE A 109 27.97 -7.10 -9.95
#